data_AF-A0A2V6T3G6-F1
#
_entry.id   AF-A0A2V6T3G6-F1
#
_cell.length_a   1.000
_cell.length_b   1.000
_cell.length_c   1.000
_cell.angle_alpha   90.00
_cell.angle_beta   90.00
_cell.angle_gamma   90.00
#
_symmetry.space_group_name_H-M   'P 1'
#
loop_
_entity.id
_entity.type
_entity.pdbx_description
1 polymer ?
#
loop_
_entity_poly.entity_id
_entity_poly.type
_entity_poly.pdbx_seq_one_letter_code
_entity_poly.pdbx_strand_id
1 'polypeptide(L)' 'MAKELRTANIAVQAKAKKADGIQHPQMCGASTGTMNVYRVNTSDWEKARVLGFVLYIEGISMAQRSKNE' A
#
# COMPACT_ATOMS: atom_id res chain seq x y z
N MET A 1 -4.59 4.49 7.88
CA MET A 1 -4.31 4.68 6.45
C MET A 1 -5.22 5.68 5.74
N ALA A 2 -6.45 5.37 5.31
CA ALA A 2 -7.23 6.32 4.48
C ALA A 2 -7.45 7.71 5.15
N LYS A 3 -7.46 7.76 6.49
CA LYS A 3 -7.56 9.00 7.27
C LYS A 3 -6.32 9.88 7.10
N GLU A 4 -5.12 9.31 7.08
CA GLU A 4 -3.85 10.07 6.92
C GLU A 4 -3.84 10.86 5.62
N LEU A 5 -4.24 10.23 4.50
CA LEU A 5 -4.35 10.89 3.20
C LEU A 5 -5.30 12.11 3.26
N ARG A 6 -6.46 11.95 3.91
CA ARG A 6 -7.42 13.05 4.05
C ARG A 6 -6.92 14.17 4.96
N THR A 7 -6.24 13.83 6.06
CA THR A 7 -5.62 14.82 6.96
C THR A 7 -4.57 15.64 6.22
N ALA A 8 -3.85 15.05 5.27
CA ALA A 8 -2.90 15.74 4.39
C ALA A 8 -3.56 16.45 3.20
N ASN A 9 -4.89 16.58 3.21
CA ASN A 9 -5.68 17.21 2.16
C ASN A 9 -5.52 16.53 0.77
N ILE A 10 -5.30 15.21 0.75
CA ILE A 10 -5.24 14.40 -0.47
C ILE A 10 -6.60 13.78 -0.72
N ALA A 11 -7.17 14.07 -1.90
CA ALA A 11 -8.44 13.50 -2.32
C ALA A 11 -8.26 12.04 -2.76
N VAL A 12 -9.01 11.13 -2.13
CA VAL A 12 -9.03 9.70 -2.49
C VAL A 12 -10.18 9.45 -3.45
N GLN A 13 -9.85 9.14 -4.71
CA GLN A 13 -10.81 8.89 -5.79
C GLN A 13 -11.38 7.47 -5.73
N ALA A 14 -10.56 6.49 -5.37
CA ALA A 14 -10.96 5.10 -5.23
C ALA A 14 -10.14 4.37 -4.16
N LYS A 15 -10.67 3.27 -3.65
CA LYS A 15 -10.04 2.42 -2.63
C LYS A 15 -10.22 0.97 -3.00
N ALA A 16 -9.19 0.17 -2.76
CA ALA A 16 -9.25 -1.28 -2.88
C ALA A 16 -8.41 -1.94 -1.78
N LYS A 17 -8.73 -3.20 -1.49
CA LYS A 17 -7.82 -4.11 -0.80
C LYS A 17 -7.25 -5.07 -1.83
N LYS A 18 -5.94 -5.27 -1.83
CA LYS A 18 -5.22 -6.15 -2.76
C LYS A 18 -4.25 -7.03 -1.96
N ALA A 19 -3.93 -8.21 -2.48
CA ALA A 19 -2.85 -9.02 -1.91
C ALA A 19 -1.49 -8.36 -2.20
N ASP A 20 -0.53 -8.48 -1.28
CA ASP A 20 0.85 -8.01 -1.46
C ASP A 20 1.70 -8.91 -2.37
N GLY A 21 1.13 -10.04 -2.80
CA GLY A 21 1.78 -10.98 -3.69
C GLY A 21 2.74 -11.94 -2.98
N ILE A 22 2.81 -11.87 -1.65
CA ILE A 22 3.61 -12.77 -0.82
C ILE A 22 2.66 -13.75 -0.14
N GLN A 23 3.09 -15.00 0.04
CA GLN A 23 2.35 -15.94 0.87
C GLN A 23 2.65 -15.66 2.34
N HIS A 24 1.59 -15.44 3.12
CA HIS A 24 1.70 -15.20 4.56
C HIS A 24 1.17 -16.40 5.35
N PRO A 25 1.77 -16.72 6.51
CA PRO A 25 1.24 -17.73 7.42
C PRO A 25 -0.19 -17.41 7.87
N GLN A 26 -1.08 -18.39 7.81
CA GLN A 26 -2.46 -18.24 8.28
C GLN A 26 -2.55 -18.56 9.78
N MET A 27 -2.26 -17.57 10.61
CA MET A 27 -2.30 -17.67 12.07
C MET A 27 -2.80 -16.36 12.70
N CYS A 28 -3.40 -16.45 13.89
CA CYS A 28 -3.85 -15.27 14.61
C CYS A 28 -2.66 -14.37 14.95
N GLY A 29 -2.78 -13.07 14.65
CA GLY A 29 -1.74 -12.07 14.92
C GLY A 29 -0.66 -11.92 13.82
N ALA A 30 -0.66 -12.77 12.80
CA ALA A 30 0.23 -12.59 11.64
C ALA A 30 -0.31 -11.56 10.64
N SER A 31 0.58 -11.03 9.81
CA SER A 31 0.19 -10.20 8.65
C SER A 31 -0.70 -11.02 7.72
N THR A 32 -1.80 -10.43 7.26
CA THR A 32 -2.76 -11.09 6.36
C THR A 32 -2.36 -11.03 4.89
N GLY A 33 -1.23 -10.38 4.57
CA GLY A 33 -0.79 -10.18 3.19
C GLY A 33 -1.69 -9.26 2.37
N THR A 34 -2.51 -8.42 3.02
CA THR A 34 -3.42 -7.49 2.34
C THR A 34 -2.94 -6.06 2.47
N MET A 35 -2.88 -5.36 1.35
CA MET A 35 -2.52 -3.95 1.23
C MET A 35 -3.76 -3.09 0.99
N ASN A 36 -3.75 -1.87 1.53
CA ASN A 36 -4.73 -0.85 1.16
C ASN A 36 -4.19 -0.06 -0.04
N VAL A 37 -4.92 -0.09 -1.16
CA VAL A 37 -4.56 0.61 -2.39
C VAL A 37 -5.51 1.79 -2.58
N TYR A 38 -4.95 2.96 -2.88
CA TYR A 38 -5.70 4.20 -3.05
C TYR A 38 -5.38 4.80 -4.42
N ARG A 39 -6.43 5.21 -5.15
CA ARG A 39 -6.27 6.07 -6.31
C ARG A 39 -6.38 7.52 -5.87
N VAL A 40 -5.35 8.31 -6.15
CA VAL A 40 -5.25 9.73 -5.85
C VAL A 40 -4.84 10.49 -7.13
N ASN A 41 -4.91 11.81 -7.11
CA ASN A 41 -4.38 12.61 -8.20
C ASN A 41 -2.85 12.48 -8.26
N THR A 42 -2.28 12.39 -9.46
CA THR A 42 -0.83 12.36 -9.68
C THR A 42 -0.13 13.56 -9.05
N SER A 43 -0.77 14.73 -9.01
CA SER A 43 -0.21 15.94 -8.37
C SER A 43 -0.05 15.81 -6.84
N ASP A 44 -0.76 14.87 -6.21
CA ASP A 44 -0.63 14.59 -4.77
C ASP A 44 0.32 13.42 -4.47
N TRP A 45 0.96 12.85 -5.50
CA TRP A 45 1.87 11.71 -5.34
C TRP A 45 2.98 12.00 -4.34
N GLU A 46 3.64 13.15 -4.44
CA GLU A 46 4.77 13.48 -3.58
C GLU A 46 4.35 13.63 -2.11
N LYS A 47 3.16 14.20 -1.85
CA LYS A 47 2.60 14.26 -0.49
C LYS A 47 2.32 12.86 0.05
N ALA A 48 1.73 11.98 -0.75
CA ALA A 48 1.47 10.59 -0.35
C ALA A 48 2.77 9.84 -0.06
N ARG A 49 3.82 10.07 -0.88
CA ARG A 49 5.15 9.48 -0.68
C ARG A 49 5.79 9.92 0.63
N VAL A 50 5.68 11.20 1.00
CA VAL A 50 6.19 11.72 2.29
C VAL A 50 5.47 11.07 3.48
N LEU A 51 4.20 10.67 3.33
CA LEU A 51 3.45 9.91 4.32
C LEU A 51 3.80 8.41 4.37
N GLY A 52 4.76 7.95 3.55
CA GLY A 52 5.20 6.56 3.50
C GLY A 52 4.41 5.66 2.53
N PHE A 53 3.52 6.22 1.71
CA PHE A 53 2.85 5.44 0.67
C PHE A 53 3.82 5.17 -0.49
N VAL A 54 3.73 3.96 -1.05
CA VAL A 54 4.54 3.53 -2.20
C VAL A 54 3.67 3.42 -3.45
N LEU A 55 4.29 3.55 -4.62
CA LEU A 55 3.60 3.40 -5.90
C LEU A 55 3.17 1.94 -6.07
N TYR A 56 1.88 1.73 -6.30
CA TYR A 56 1.32 0.42 -6.65
C TYR A 56 1.13 0.33 -8.15
N ILE A 57 1.78 -0.65 -8.78
CA ILE A 57 1.59 -0.98 -10.19
C ILE A 57 0.94 -2.36 -10.26
N GLU A 58 -0.25 -2.43 -10.83
CA GLU A 58 -0.96 -3.69 -10.99
C GLU A 58 -0.21 -4.58 -12.00
N GLY A 59 0.03 -5.84 -11.63
CA GLY A 59 0.70 -6.82 -12.50
C GLY A 59 2.22 -6.93 -12.36
N ILE A 60 2.87 -6.17 -11.47
CA ILE A 60 4.29 -6.36 -11.13
C ILE A 60 4.37 -6.98 -9.73
N SER A 61 4.77 -8.26 -9.61
CA SER A 61 5.05 -8.86 -8.31
C SER A 61 6.40 -8.34 -7.79
N MET A 62 6.39 -7.58 -6.70
CA MET A 62 7.62 -7.25 -5.98
C MET A 62 8.02 -8.45 -5.13
N ALA A 63 8.79 -9.38 -5.69
CA ALA A 63 9.45 -10.40 -4.89
C ALA A 63 10.52 -9.71 -4.02
N GLN A 64 10.23 -9.46 -2.74
CA GLN A 64 11.24 -8.99 -1.82
C GLN A 64 12.27 -10.10 -1.58
N ARG A 65 13.53 -9.84 -1.92
CA ARG A 65 14.66 -10.69 -1.53
C ARG A 65 14.81 -10.56 0.00
N SER A 66 14.44 -11.60 0.75
CA SER A 66 14.76 -11.69 2.17
C SER A 66 16.28 -11.59 2.33
N LYS A 67 16.76 -10.50 2.95
CA LYS A 67 18.08 -10.54 3.59
C LYS A 67 17.85 -11.30 4.90
N ASN A 68 18.13 -12.59 4.89
CA ASN A 68 18.46 -13.29 6.12
C ASN A 68 19.85 -12.78 6.54
N GLU A 69 19.90 -12.07 7.66
CA GLU A 69 21.09 -12.06 8.55
C GLU A 69 20.90 -13.14 9.60
#